data_AF-A0A2T3KTA4-F1
#
_entry.id   AF-A0A2T3KTA4-F1
#
_cell.length_a   1.000
_cell.length_b   1.000
_cell.length_c   1.000
_cell.angle_alpha   90.00
_cell.angle_beta   90.00
_cell.angle_gamma   90.00
#
_symmetry.space_group_name_H-M   'P 1'
#
loop_
_entity.id
_entity.type
_entity.pdbx_description
1 polymer ?
#
loop_
_entity_poly.entity_id
_entity_poly.type
_entity_poly.pdbx_seq_one_letter_code
_entity_poly.pdbx_strand_id
1 'polypeptide(L)'
;METEIELKFIVSPEFSSQLLSKITEAKILQQSSRELGNTYFDTPDQILRQNDIGLRVRRFDDVSVQTLKTAGRVVAGLHQRPEYNVEIDGDAPTLSLHPADAWPDHFDVVAVQQQIRPLFSTDFTRQQWLVAMPDGSQIELAFDHGEVHANGKSSPICEVELELKSGQTDALFTLARELCASGGMRLGNLSKAARGYRLAADYQGDPVKPLENVATTEQDTVESTFIKTLEHALEHWLYHEQIYTERQDQQALVQISQSLSLLRQTFATFGGIIPRRASALLRQELQWLEGELSWLEEANSIDELTEDKSYVLRKLNARKALQTQLEARYEQLPDGEDMLRLMNSARYCGLLLDLSRWILSRGWQPFLDDKARAKLLGAVKPFADNVLSRSWSELLEVFPAERQLTRSDYIDQKSRLQRNLMCGLSFAELYEPELRKVFRMPWFDLLQGIEDLSALEPIRQLLTSFEGEDLLQIEKWLQRQNESLIHAMDQTRKMSIELAPYWP
;
A
#
# COMPACT_ATOMS: atom_id res chain seq x y z
N MET A 1 1.49 -26.75 16.88
CA MET A 1 1.59 -25.43 16.26
C MET A 1 1.91 -25.67 14.80
N GLU A 2 1.01 -25.29 13.91
CA GLU A 2 1.28 -25.20 12.48
C GLU A 2 1.41 -23.72 12.13
N THR A 3 2.38 -23.35 11.30
CA THR A 3 2.46 -22.01 10.75
C THR A 3 1.92 -22.08 9.32
N GLU A 4 0.73 -21.54 9.12
CA GLU A 4 0.17 -21.41 7.78
C GLU A 4 0.97 -20.36 7.00
N ILE A 5 1.25 -20.63 5.72
CA ILE A 5 1.86 -19.69 4.78
C ILE A 5 0.91 -19.58 3.59
N GLU A 6 0.22 -18.44 3.46
CA GLU A 6 -0.84 -18.28 2.46
C GLU A 6 -0.77 -16.95 1.68
N LEU A 7 -1.20 -17.00 0.41
CA LEU A 7 -1.63 -15.83 -0.35
C LEU A 7 -3.15 -15.79 -0.41
N LYS A 8 -3.74 -14.62 -0.17
CA LYS A 8 -5.18 -14.41 -0.23
C LYS A 8 -5.53 -13.45 -1.37
N PHE A 9 -6.58 -13.77 -2.10
CA PHE A 9 -7.09 -12.95 -3.20
C PHE A 9 -8.59 -12.72 -3.05
N ILE A 10 -9.03 -11.48 -3.28
CA ILE A 10 -10.44 -11.20 -3.53
C ILE A 10 -10.71 -11.41 -5.01
N VAL A 11 -11.81 -12.09 -5.32
CA VAL A 11 -12.21 -12.44 -6.69
C VAL A 11 -13.46 -11.68 -7.08
N SER A 12 -13.42 -11.00 -8.22
CA SER A 12 -14.60 -10.39 -8.83
C SER A 12 -15.60 -11.48 -9.22
N PRO A 13 -16.89 -11.38 -8.81
CA PRO A 13 -17.89 -12.43 -9.08
C PRO A 13 -17.97 -12.85 -10.55
N GLU A 14 -17.78 -11.92 -11.47
CA GLU A 14 -17.84 -12.12 -12.93
C GLU A 14 -16.74 -13.06 -13.44
N PHE A 15 -15.63 -13.16 -12.71
CA PHE A 15 -14.45 -13.95 -13.08
C PHE A 15 -14.38 -15.32 -12.40
N SER A 16 -15.28 -15.59 -11.43
CA SER A 16 -15.29 -16.84 -10.66
C SER A 16 -15.35 -18.09 -11.56
N SER A 17 -16.20 -18.09 -12.59
CA SER A 17 -16.35 -19.22 -13.51
C SER A 17 -15.08 -19.49 -14.34
N GLN A 18 -14.44 -18.44 -14.84
CA GLN A 18 -13.20 -18.54 -15.61
C GLN A 18 -12.05 -19.04 -14.73
N LEU A 19 -11.96 -18.52 -13.50
CA LEU A 19 -10.99 -18.96 -12.51
C LEU A 19 -11.17 -20.45 -12.19
N LEU A 20 -12.40 -20.91 -11.92
CA LEU A 20 -12.70 -22.32 -11.66
C LEU A 20 -12.30 -23.21 -12.83
N SER A 21 -12.59 -22.81 -14.07
CA SER A 21 -12.12 -23.54 -15.26
C SER A 21 -10.59 -23.66 -15.26
N LYS A 22 -9.88 -22.57 -14.96
CA LYS A 22 -8.43 -22.55 -14.97
C LYS A 22 -7.81 -23.42 -13.89
N ILE A 23 -8.42 -23.48 -12.70
CA ILE A 23 -7.99 -24.36 -11.61
C ILE A 23 -7.99 -25.82 -12.05
N THR A 24 -8.97 -26.24 -12.86
CA THR A 24 -9.05 -27.63 -13.35
C THR A 24 -7.96 -28.02 -14.36
N GLU A 25 -7.22 -27.05 -14.92
CA GLU A 25 -6.08 -27.32 -15.80
C GLU A 25 -4.82 -27.74 -15.01
N ALA A 26 -4.79 -27.47 -13.69
CA ALA A 26 -3.69 -27.84 -12.83
C ALA A 26 -3.65 -29.34 -12.50
N LYS A 27 -2.50 -29.82 -12.03
CA LYS A 27 -2.36 -31.22 -11.58
C LYS A 27 -2.97 -31.41 -10.20
N ILE A 28 -4.24 -31.82 -10.16
CA ILE A 28 -5.00 -32.02 -8.92
C ILE A 28 -4.70 -33.40 -8.30
N LEU A 29 -4.27 -33.41 -7.04
CA LEU A 29 -4.07 -34.61 -6.23
C LEU A 29 -5.32 -35.01 -5.44
N GLN A 30 -6.03 -34.02 -4.90
CA GLN A 30 -7.24 -34.18 -4.10
C GLN A 30 -8.18 -33.01 -4.37
N GLN A 31 -9.48 -33.25 -4.25
CA GLN A 31 -10.50 -32.22 -4.35
C GLN A 31 -11.63 -32.49 -3.38
N SER A 32 -12.22 -31.44 -2.82
CA SER A 32 -13.41 -31.55 -1.98
C SER A 32 -14.25 -30.27 -2.05
N SER A 33 -15.52 -30.38 -1.65
CA SER A 33 -16.38 -29.23 -1.46
C SER A 33 -17.18 -29.42 -0.18
N ARG A 34 -17.25 -28.37 0.64
CA ARG A 34 -17.95 -28.40 1.94
C ARG A 34 -18.62 -27.07 2.22
N GLU A 35 -19.77 -27.14 2.88
CA GLU A 35 -20.37 -25.98 3.55
C GLU A 35 -19.71 -25.81 4.92
N LEU A 36 -19.22 -24.60 5.19
CA LEU A 36 -18.51 -24.28 6.42
C LEU A 36 -19.25 -23.18 7.16
N GLY A 37 -19.83 -23.53 8.31
CA GLY A 37 -20.39 -22.57 9.25
C GLY A 37 -19.37 -22.22 10.32
N ASN A 38 -19.10 -20.94 10.54
CA ASN A 38 -18.12 -20.50 11.55
C ASN A 38 -18.76 -19.46 12.44
N THR A 39 -18.63 -19.62 13.75
CA THR A 39 -18.96 -18.57 14.72
C THR A 39 -17.68 -18.04 15.32
N TYR A 40 -17.48 -16.74 15.26
CA TYR A 40 -16.36 -16.04 15.87
C TYR A 40 -16.76 -15.47 17.22
N PHE A 41 -15.80 -15.50 18.13
CA PHE A 41 -16.02 -15.21 19.54
C PHE A 41 -15.04 -14.14 20.01
N ASP A 42 -15.51 -13.23 20.87
CA ASP A 42 -14.68 -12.27 21.58
C ASP A 42 -15.39 -11.81 22.88
N THR A 43 -14.72 -11.00 23.68
CA THR A 43 -15.30 -10.32 24.85
C THR A 43 -16.01 -9.03 24.43
N PRO A 44 -16.86 -8.43 25.30
CA PRO A 44 -17.45 -7.12 25.02
C PRO A 44 -16.43 -6.03 24.70
N ASP A 45 -15.26 -6.07 25.35
CA ASP A 45 -14.15 -5.14 25.15
C ASP A 45 -13.21 -5.54 24.01
N GLN A 46 -13.51 -6.63 23.28
CA GLN A 46 -12.74 -7.13 22.14
C GLN A 46 -11.27 -7.47 22.48
N ILE A 47 -11.05 -8.14 23.61
CA ILE A 47 -9.70 -8.45 24.11
C ILE A 47 -8.93 -9.33 23.12
N LEU A 48 -9.58 -10.27 22.43
CA LEU A 48 -8.91 -11.09 21.42
C LEU A 48 -8.48 -10.23 20.22
N ARG A 49 -9.38 -9.37 19.71
CA ARG A 49 -9.06 -8.47 18.61
C ARG A 49 -7.88 -7.55 18.92
N GLN A 50 -7.81 -6.99 20.13
CA GLN A 50 -6.72 -6.11 20.56
C GLN A 50 -5.35 -6.79 20.57
N ASN A 51 -5.31 -8.12 20.63
CA ASN A 51 -4.08 -8.92 20.55
C ASN A 51 -3.89 -9.59 19.17
N ASP A 52 -4.66 -9.16 18.15
CA ASP A 52 -4.70 -9.76 16.81
C ASP A 52 -4.99 -11.27 16.80
N ILE A 53 -5.81 -11.71 17.76
CA ILE A 53 -6.25 -13.10 17.89
C ILE A 53 -7.64 -13.26 17.28
N GLY A 54 -7.78 -14.30 16.44
CA GLY A 54 -9.07 -14.78 15.95
C GLY A 54 -9.40 -16.13 16.58
N LEU A 55 -10.51 -16.20 17.32
CA LEU A 55 -11.06 -17.45 17.82
C LEU A 55 -12.38 -17.76 17.13
N ARG A 56 -12.50 -18.98 16.60
CA ARG A 56 -13.75 -19.47 16.02
C ARG A 56 -14.06 -20.88 16.47
N VAL A 57 -15.35 -21.22 16.45
CA VAL A 57 -15.81 -22.61 16.34
C VAL A 57 -16.36 -22.78 14.93
N ARG A 58 -15.78 -23.74 14.19
CA ARG A 58 -16.22 -24.14 12.87
C ARG A 58 -17.03 -25.42 12.97
N ARG A 59 -18.17 -25.46 12.28
CA ARG A 59 -18.99 -26.65 12.08
C ARG A 59 -19.01 -27.03 10.61
N PHE A 60 -18.88 -28.33 10.40
CA PHE A 60 -19.12 -28.98 9.13
C PHE A 60 -19.53 -30.42 9.44
N ASP A 61 -20.51 -30.94 8.72
CA ASP A 61 -21.10 -32.25 9.01
C ASP A 61 -21.52 -32.33 10.49
N ASP A 62 -21.08 -33.36 11.22
CA ASP A 62 -21.32 -33.55 12.66
C ASP A 62 -20.10 -33.19 13.53
N VAL A 63 -19.14 -32.42 12.99
CA VAL A 63 -17.86 -32.09 13.66
C VAL A 63 -17.80 -30.61 14.03
N SER A 64 -17.37 -30.33 15.27
CA SER A 64 -17.04 -28.99 15.76
C SER A 64 -15.54 -28.89 16.02
N VAL A 65 -14.90 -27.90 15.38
CA VAL A 65 -13.46 -27.60 15.57
C VAL A 65 -13.30 -26.17 16.07
N GLN A 66 -12.65 -26.02 17.21
CA GLN A 66 -12.19 -24.72 17.70
C GLN A 66 -10.82 -24.40 17.08
N THR A 67 -10.73 -23.24 16.44
CA THR A 67 -9.49 -22.72 15.85
C THR A 67 -9.09 -21.43 16.55
N LEU A 68 -7.84 -21.38 17.00
CA LEU A 68 -7.16 -20.17 17.45
C LEU A 68 -6.09 -19.77 16.42
N LYS A 69 -6.26 -18.59 15.81
CA LYS A 69 -5.23 -17.94 15.00
C LYS A 69 -4.66 -16.77 15.80
N THR A 70 -3.35 -16.74 16.01
CA THR A 70 -2.69 -15.69 16.79
C THR A 70 -2.06 -14.65 15.86
N ALA A 71 -1.52 -13.59 16.47
CA ALA A 71 -0.76 -12.59 15.75
C ALA A 71 0.36 -13.27 14.95
N GLY A 72 0.49 -12.88 13.69
CA GLY A 72 1.54 -13.38 12.81
C GLY A 72 2.09 -12.26 11.94
N ARG A 73 2.86 -12.62 10.93
CA ARG A 73 3.51 -11.67 10.04
C ARG A 73 2.76 -11.62 8.72
N VAL A 74 2.49 -10.42 8.23
CA VAL A 74 2.08 -10.20 6.84
C VAL A 74 3.27 -9.54 6.15
N VAL A 75 3.81 -10.18 5.13
CA VAL A 75 4.95 -9.66 4.38
C VAL A 75 4.60 -9.69 2.92
N ALA A 76 4.48 -8.51 2.31
CA ALA A 76 4.22 -8.40 0.87
C ALA A 76 3.00 -9.25 0.42
N GLY A 77 1.88 -9.12 1.14
CA GLY A 77 0.64 -9.89 0.87
C GLY A 77 0.68 -11.38 1.23
N LEU A 78 1.82 -11.91 1.69
CA LEU A 78 1.94 -13.27 2.22
C LEU A 78 1.64 -13.28 3.72
N HIS A 79 0.62 -14.03 4.11
CA HIS A 79 0.23 -14.19 5.50
C HIS A 79 0.95 -15.39 6.10
N GLN A 80 1.58 -15.18 7.26
CA GLN A 80 2.23 -16.23 8.04
C GLN A 80 1.73 -16.16 9.48
N ARG A 81 0.90 -17.11 9.90
CA ARG A 81 0.25 -17.06 11.22
C ARG A 81 0.31 -18.41 11.91
N PRO A 82 0.61 -18.45 13.23
CA PRO A 82 0.42 -19.65 14.02
C PRO A 82 -1.07 -19.97 14.13
N GLU A 83 -1.39 -21.25 13.93
CA GLU A 83 -2.73 -21.80 14.09
C GLU A 83 -2.72 -23.02 15.01
N TYR A 84 -3.78 -23.10 15.82
CA TYR A 84 -4.06 -24.22 16.72
C TYR A 84 -5.50 -24.67 16.53
N ASN A 85 -5.66 -25.94 16.18
CA ASN A 85 -6.96 -26.58 15.98
C ASN A 85 -7.20 -27.64 17.06
N VAL A 86 -8.38 -27.66 17.65
CA VAL A 86 -8.81 -28.66 18.63
C VAL A 86 -10.27 -29.02 18.36
N GLU A 87 -10.58 -30.32 18.27
CA GLU A 87 -11.97 -30.80 18.22
C GLU A 87 -12.64 -30.59 19.57
N ILE A 88 -13.89 -30.11 19.57
CA ILE A 88 -14.66 -29.84 20.77
C ILE A 88 -16.07 -30.42 20.67
N ASP A 89 -16.67 -30.70 21.82
CA ASP A 89 -18.08 -31.05 21.91
C ASP A 89 -18.93 -29.78 22.03
N GLY A 90 -19.84 -29.58 21.09
CA GLY A 90 -20.80 -28.47 21.09
C GLY A 90 -20.28 -27.19 20.43
N ASP A 91 -20.78 -26.06 20.94
CA ASP A 91 -20.88 -24.80 20.17
C ASP A 91 -20.07 -23.66 20.77
N ALA A 92 -19.67 -23.79 22.03
CA ALA A 92 -18.98 -22.77 22.80
C ALA A 92 -17.50 -23.12 22.92
N PRO A 93 -16.59 -22.14 22.75
CA PRO A 93 -15.17 -22.43 22.84
C PRO A 93 -14.71 -22.65 24.28
N THR A 94 -13.75 -23.56 24.44
CA THR A 94 -13.00 -23.82 25.67
C THR A 94 -11.53 -23.40 25.45
N LEU A 95 -11.15 -22.22 25.93
CA LEU A 95 -9.85 -21.60 25.68
C LEU A 95 -8.68 -22.40 26.27
N SER A 96 -8.91 -23.07 27.41
CA SER A 96 -7.90 -23.88 28.10
C SER A 96 -7.47 -25.14 27.33
N LEU A 97 -8.15 -25.49 26.24
CA LEU A 97 -7.73 -26.57 25.35
C LEU A 97 -6.53 -26.19 24.48
N HIS A 98 -6.27 -24.89 24.30
CA HIS A 98 -5.08 -24.44 23.59
C HIS A 98 -3.86 -24.43 24.51
N PRO A 99 -2.66 -24.71 23.98
CA PRO A 99 -1.41 -24.62 24.72
C PRO A 99 -1.21 -23.24 25.39
N ALA A 100 -0.58 -23.22 26.56
CA ALA A 100 -0.34 -21.97 27.30
C ALA A 100 0.51 -20.97 26.51
N ASP A 101 1.45 -21.45 25.71
CA ASP A 101 2.33 -20.67 24.83
C ASP A 101 1.65 -20.19 23.54
N ALA A 102 0.38 -20.56 23.30
CA ALA A 102 -0.41 -19.99 22.22
C ALA A 102 -0.95 -18.59 22.57
N TRP A 103 -0.91 -18.19 23.84
CA TRP A 103 -1.43 -16.92 24.32
C TRP A 103 -0.29 -15.94 24.62
N PRO A 104 -0.51 -14.61 24.44
CA PRO A 104 0.43 -13.60 24.92
C PRO A 104 0.72 -13.76 26.42
N ASP A 105 1.94 -13.43 26.86
CA ASP A 105 2.37 -13.61 28.27
C ASP A 105 1.44 -12.93 29.30
N HIS A 106 0.81 -11.81 28.92
CA HIS A 106 -0.10 -11.02 29.76
C HIS A 106 -1.58 -11.44 29.64
N PHE A 107 -1.90 -12.51 28.93
CA PHE A 107 -3.27 -12.90 28.60
C PHE A 107 -3.91 -13.78 29.69
N ASP A 108 -4.94 -13.28 30.36
CA ASP A 108 -5.70 -14.04 31.36
C ASP A 108 -6.79 -14.89 30.71
N VAL A 109 -6.42 -16.12 30.33
CA VAL A 109 -7.31 -17.09 29.68
C VAL A 109 -8.56 -17.37 30.51
N VAL A 110 -8.44 -17.46 31.83
CA VAL A 110 -9.55 -17.81 32.72
C VAL A 110 -10.55 -16.66 32.80
N ALA A 111 -10.08 -15.43 32.95
CA ALA A 111 -10.95 -14.25 32.96
C ALA A 111 -11.64 -14.03 31.62
N VAL A 112 -10.94 -14.24 30.50
CA VAL A 112 -11.51 -14.10 29.15
C VAL A 112 -12.57 -15.16 28.88
N GLN A 113 -12.34 -16.41 29.30
CA GLN A 113 -13.31 -17.51 29.14
C GLN A 113 -14.68 -17.17 29.75
N GLN A 114 -14.74 -16.41 30.85
CA GLN A 114 -16.00 -16.04 31.51
C GLN A 114 -16.79 -14.95 30.76
N GLN A 115 -16.15 -14.22 29.85
CA GLN A 115 -16.76 -13.08 29.15
C GLN A 115 -17.00 -13.34 27.67
N ILE A 116 -16.45 -14.43 27.15
CA ILE A 116 -16.46 -14.71 25.72
C ILE A 116 -17.88 -14.99 25.22
N ARG A 117 -18.24 -14.37 24.09
CA ARG A 117 -19.56 -14.51 23.47
C ARG A 117 -19.45 -14.53 21.95
N PRO A 118 -20.42 -15.14 21.25
CA PRO A 118 -20.53 -15.01 19.80
C PRO A 118 -20.58 -13.53 19.40
N LEU A 119 -19.81 -13.15 18.37
CA LEU A 119 -19.77 -11.78 17.87
C LEU A 119 -20.29 -11.68 16.43
N PHE A 120 -19.84 -12.57 15.55
CA PHE A 120 -20.23 -12.64 14.14
C PHE A 120 -20.09 -14.07 13.62
N SER A 121 -20.71 -14.37 12.48
CA SER A 121 -20.54 -15.64 11.78
C SER A 121 -19.97 -15.45 10.37
N THR A 122 -19.42 -16.52 9.82
CA THR A 122 -19.10 -16.61 8.40
C THR A 122 -19.59 -17.94 7.88
N ASP A 123 -20.43 -17.89 6.85
CA ASP A 123 -21.12 -19.05 6.29
C ASP A 123 -20.81 -19.06 4.78
N PHE A 124 -20.07 -20.08 4.33
CA PHE A 124 -19.61 -20.16 2.95
C PHE A 124 -19.40 -21.59 2.48
N THR A 125 -19.51 -21.79 1.17
CA THR A 125 -19.06 -23.01 0.51
C THR A 125 -17.59 -22.87 0.19
N ARG A 126 -16.78 -23.82 0.66
CA ARG A 126 -15.38 -23.98 0.27
C ARG A 126 -15.26 -25.06 -0.78
N GLN A 127 -14.74 -24.73 -1.94
CA GLN A 127 -14.21 -25.69 -2.90
C GLN A 127 -12.70 -25.72 -2.75
N GLN A 128 -12.12 -26.90 -2.61
CA GLN A 128 -10.71 -27.05 -2.24
C GLN A 128 -10.04 -28.06 -3.18
N TRP A 129 -8.82 -27.73 -3.60
CA TRP A 129 -7.98 -28.57 -4.43
C TRP A 129 -6.56 -28.62 -3.87
N LEU A 130 -6.00 -29.82 -3.74
CA LEU A 130 -4.57 -30.00 -3.49
C LEU A 130 -3.85 -30.07 -4.83
N VAL A 131 -3.10 -29.02 -5.16
CA VAL A 131 -2.39 -28.86 -6.43
C VAL A 131 -0.93 -29.31 -6.29
N ALA A 132 -0.48 -30.20 -7.17
CA ALA A 132 0.93 -30.59 -7.29
C ALA A 132 1.67 -29.68 -8.26
N MET A 133 2.73 -29.03 -7.77
CA MET A 133 3.56 -28.13 -8.56
C MET A 133 4.72 -28.88 -9.23
N PRO A 134 5.25 -28.38 -10.37
CA PRO A 134 6.34 -29.04 -11.10
C PRO A 134 7.63 -29.24 -10.29
N ASP A 135 7.89 -28.38 -9.31
CA ASP A 135 9.04 -28.44 -8.39
C ASP A 135 8.85 -29.44 -7.24
N GLY A 136 7.69 -30.10 -7.16
CA GLY A 136 7.32 -31.03 -6.10
C GLY A 136 6.59 -30.39 -4.92
N SER A 137 6.39 -29.06 -4.92
CA SER A 137 5.60 -28.37 -3.91
C SER A 137 4.12 -28.77 -3.98
N GLN A 138 3.42 -28.68 -2.85
CA GLN A 138 1.98 -28.91 -2.78
C GLN A 138 1.29 -27.69 -2.19
N ILE A 139 0.30 -27.19 -2.93
CA ILE A 139 -0.47 -26.01 -2.57
C ILE A 139 -1.92 -26.43 -2.41
N GLU A 140 -2.51 -26.09 -1.28
CA GLU A 140 -3.95 -26.13 -1.11
C GLU A 140 -4.52 -24.84 -1.68
N LEU A 141 -5.34 -24.97 -2.72
CA LEU A 141 -6.13 -23.89 -3.30
C LEU A 141 -7.55 -24.01 -2.75
N ALA A 142 -8.03 -22.98 -2.07
CA ALA A 142 -9.41 -22.90 -1.60
C ALA A 142 -10.12 -21.73 -2.28
N PHE A 143 -11.27 -22.00 -2.90
CA PHE A 143 -12.21 -21.00 -3.37
C PHE A 143 -13.40 -20.95 -2.41
N ASP A 144 -13.61 -19.79 -1.80
CA ASP A 144 -14.68 -19.56 -0.83
C ASP A 144 -15.72 -18.61 -1.40
N HIS A 145 -16.99 -19.03 -1.32
CA HIS A 145 -18.13 -18.23 -1.73
C HIS A 145 -19.24 -18.28 -0.68
N GLY A 146 -19.64 -17.12 -0.16
CA GLY A 146 -20.64 -17.02 0.91
C GLY A 146 -20.68 -15.63 1.53
N GLU A 147 -20.91 -15.54 2.83
CA GLU A 147 -21.10 -14.25 3.52
C GLU A 147 -20.51 -14.24 4.93
N VAL A 148 -20.18 -13.03 5.40
CA VAL A 148 -19.96 -12.68 6.81
C VAL A 148 -21.24 -12.06 7.35
N HIS A 149 -21.69 -12.45 8.53
CA HIS A 149 -22.89 -11.90 9.17
C HIS A 149 -22.58 -11.33 10.55
N ALA A 150 -23.05 -10.11 10.84
CA ALA A 150 -22.98 -9.52 12.18
C ALA A 150 -24.14 -8.54 12.38
N ASN A 151 -24.81 -8.60 13.54
CA ASN A 151 -25.87 -7.65 13.92
C ASN A 151 -26.95 -7.43 12.84
N GLY A 152 -27.33 -8.49 12.11
CA GLY A 152 -28.33 -8.42 11.02
C GLY A 152 -27.82 -7.83 9.70
N LYS A 153 -26.55 -7.47 9.61
CA LYS A 153 -25.87 -7.03 8.38
C LYS A 153 -25.09 -8.20 7.78
N SER A 154 -24.83 -8.15 6.47
CA SER A 154 -23.94 -9.09 5.79
C SER A 154 -22.91 -8.42 4.89
N SER A 155 -21.83 -9.13 4.61
CA SER A 155 -20.77 -8.74 3.67
C SER A 155 -20.31 -9.96 2.86
N PRO A 156 -20.20 -9.87 1.53
CA PRO A 156 -19.91 -11.04 0.69
C PRO A 156 -18.48 -11.58 0.89
N ILE A 157 -18.38 -12.90 0.75
CA ILE A 157 -17.13 -13.66 0.60
C ILE A 157 -17.10 -14.18 -0.84
N CYS A 158 -16.07 -13.77 -1.57
CA CYS A 158 -15.69 -14.33 -2.86
C CYS A 158 -14.17 -14.21 -2.96
N GLU A 159 -13.46 -15.27 -2.55
CA GLU A 159 -12.00 -15.22 -2.39
C GLU A 159 -11.31 -16.53 -2.73
N VAL A 160 -10.04 -16.42 -3.09
CA VAL A 160 -9.12 -17.55 -3.24
C VAL A 160 -8.05 -17.48 -2.16
N GLU A 161 -7.79 -18.59 -1.51
CA GLU A 161 -6.64 -18.78 -0.62
C GLU A 161 -5.71 -19.81 -1.27
N LEU A 162 -4.41 -19.50 -1.33
CA LEU A 162 -3.35 -20.42 -1.74
C LEU A 162 -2.47 -20.68 -0.53
N GLU A 163 -2.58 -21.86 0.08
CA GLU A 163 -1.81 -22.24 1.27
C GLU A 163 -0.73 -23.25 0.90
N LEU A 164 0.52 -23.00 1.31
CA LEU A 164 1.63 -23.92 1.09
C LEU A 164 1.58 -25.06 2.11
N LYS A 165 1.24 -26.28 1.68
CA LYS A 165 1.26 -27.46 2.55
C LYS A 165 2.65 -28.07 2.67
N SER A 166 3.44 -28.03 1.59
CA SER A 166 4.84 -28.45 1.59
C SER A 166 5.59 -27.89 0.37
N GLY A 167 6.92 -27.74 0.48
CA GLY A 167 7.78 -27.31 -0.62
C GLY A 167 8.26 -25.87 -0.50
N GLN A 168 8.33 -25.15 -1.63
CA GLN A 168 8.89 -23.80 -1.73
C GLN A 168 7.81 -22.74 -1.81
N THR A 169 7.95 -21.64 -1.05
CA THR A 169 7.03 -20.49 -1.10
C THR A 169 6.91 -19.88 -2.50
N ASP A 170 7.97 -19.96 -3.31
CA ASP A 170 7.99 -19.49 -4.70
C ASP A 170 6.89 -20.12 -5.59
N ALA A 171 6.48 -21.36 -5.25
CA ALA A 171 5.42 -22.05 -5.95
C ALA A 171 4.05 -21.36 -5.79
N LEU A 172 3.79 -20.71 -4.64
CA LEU A 172 2.57 -19.91 -4.41
C LEU A 172 2.48 -18.77 -5.43
N PHE A 173 3.58 -18.04 -5.63
CA PHE A 173 3.62 -16.93 -6.58
C PHE A 173 3.48 -17.42 -8.02
N THR A 174 4.09 -18.56 -8.35
CA THR A 174 3.96 -19.16 -9.68
C THR A 174 2.50 -19.50 -9.99
N LEU A 175 1.83 -20.23 -9.09
CA LEU A 175 0.42 -20.56 -9.26
C LEU A 175 -0.47 -19.30 -9.27
N ALA A 176 -0.21 -18.33 -8.38
CA ALA A 176 -0.95 -17.07 -8.34
C ALA A 176 -0.86 -16.29 -9.67
N ARG A 177 0.33 -16.22 -10.28
CA ARG A 177 0.53 -15.54 -11.57
C ARG A 177 -0.23 -16.22 -12.71
N GLU A 178 -0.31 -17.54 -12.68
CA GLU A 178 -1.13 -18.29 -13.63
C GLU A 178 -2.60 -17.98 -13.43
N LEU A 179 -3.13 -18.08 -12.21
CA LEU A 179 -4.55 -17.83 -11.92
C LEU A 179 -4.98 -16.40 -12.27
N CYS A 180 -4.15 -15.39 -11.96
CA CYS A 180 -4.50 -13.98 -12.18
C CYS A 180 -4.31 -13.51 -13.64
N ALA A 181 -3.83 -14.36 -14.56
CA ALA A 181 -3.48 -13.93 -15.92
C ALA A 181 -4.66 -13.39 -16.75
N SER A 182 -5.89 -13.66 -16.32
CA SER A 182 -7.12 -13.16 -16.97
C SER A 182 -7.75 -11.96 -16.25
N GLY A 183 -7.16 -11.49 -15.15
CA GLY A 183 -7.73 -10.43 -14.30
C GLY A 183 -8.80 -10.96 -13.34
N GLY A 184 -9.53 -10.04 -12.70
CA GLY A 184 -10.60 -10.36 -11.75
C GLY A 184 -10.11 -10.86 -10.39
N MET A 185 -8.82 -10.72 -10.09
CA MET A 185 -8.21 -11.08 -8.82
C MET A 185 -7.34 -9.92 -8.31
N ARG A 186 -7.45 -9.61 -7.02
CA ARG A 186 -6.57 -8.68 -6.31
C ARG A 186 -6.11 -9.28 -5.00
N LEU A 187 -4.97 -8.86 -4.46
CA LEU A 187 -4.53 -9.33 -3.14
C LEU A 187 -5.52 -8.88 -2.06
N GLY A 188 -5.89 -9.80 -1.17
CA GLY A 188 -6.82 -9.56 -0.09
C GLY A 188 -6.08 -9.27 1.22
N ASN A 189 -6.07 -8.01 1.67
CA ASN A 189 -5.40 -7.64 2.92
C ASN A 189 -6.21 -8.00 4.18
N LEU A 190 -7.54 -8.05 4.08
CA LEU A 190 -8.43 -8.32 5.21
C LEU A 190 -8.79 -9.81 5.33
N SER A 191 -8.54 -10.39 6.50
CA SER A 191 -9.06 -11.71 6.84
C SER A 191 -10.59 -11.69 6.97
N LYS A 192 -11.23 -12.85 6.86
CA LYS A 192 -12.67 -13.00 7.15
C LYS A 192 -13.02 -12.51 8.56
N ALA A 193 -12.14 -12.79 9.53
CA ALA A 193 -12.28 -12.29 10.90
C ALA A 193 -12.24 -10.76 10.96
N ALA A 194 -11.27 -10.12 10.27
CA ALA A 194 -11.18 -8.65 10.22
C ALA A 194 -12.45 -8.02 9.63
N ARG A 195 -13.00 -8.59 8.55
CA ARG A 195 -14.29 -8.17 7.98
C ARG A 195 -15.45 -8.34 8.96
N GLY A 196 -15.49 -9.45 9.70
CA GLY A 196 -16.50 -9.69 10.73
C GLY A 196 -16.45 -8.68 11.88
N TYR A 197 -15.26 -8.38 12.39
CA TYR A 197 -15.08 -7.31 13.39
C TYR A 197 -15.55 -5.95 12.86
N ARG A 198 -15.17 -5.60 11.62
CA ARG A 198 -15.62 -4.35 10.97
C ARG A 198 -17.15 -4.30 10.87
N LEU A 199 -17.77 -5.38 10.41
CA LEU A 199 -19.22 -5.46 10.25
C LEU A 199 -19.95 -5.37 11.60
N ALA A 200 -19.45 -6.06 12.63
CA ALA A 200 -20.01 -6.03 13.98
C ALA A 200 -19.91 -4.64 14.63
N ALA A 201 -18.85 -3.89 14.33
CA ALA A 201 -18.61 -2.55 14.84
C ALA A 201 -19.22 -1.42 13.99
N ASP A 202 -19.91 -1.75 12.90
CA ASP A 202 -20.39 -0.78 11.89
C ASP A 202 -19.27 0.14 11.37
N TYR A 203 -18.09 -0.44 11.15
CA TYR A 203 -16.89 0.28 10.75
C TYR A 203 -16.98 0.74 9.29
N GLN A 204 -16.84 2.04 9.06
CA GLN A 204 -17.03 2.68 7.75
C GLN A 204 -15.81 2.64 6.82
N GLY A 205 -14.79 1.85 7.17
CA GLY A 205 -13.53 1.75 6.43
C GLY A 205 -12.38 2.54 7.08
N ASP A 206 -11.16 2.24 6.65
CA ASP A 206 -9.97 2.82 7.28
C ASP A 206 -9.74 4.28 6.84
N PRO A 207 -9.16 5.14 7.71
CA PRO A 207 -8.78 6.48 7.29
C PRO A 207 -7.56 6.44 6.37
N VAL A 208 -7.52 7.35 5.40
CA VAL A 208 -6.29 7.60 4.63
C VAL A 208 -5.22 8.12 5.59
N LYS A 209 -3.98 7.64 5.46
CA LYS A 209 -2.86 8.02 6.31
C LYS A 209 -1.68 8.48 5.45
N PRO A 210 -0.91 9.49 5.89
CA PRO A 210 0.30 9.88 5.20
C PRO A 210 1.35 8.76 5.31
N LEU A 211 2.25 8.68 4.33
CA LEU A 211 3.42 7.81 4.38
C LEU A 211 4.38 8.28 5.49
N GLU A 212 4.66 7.40 6.44
CA GLU A 212 5.49 7.72 7.61
C GLU A 212 6.98 7.35 7.39
N ASN A 213 7.81 7.58 8.40
CA ASN A 213 9.21 7.18 8.37
C ASN A 213 9.33 5.66 8.51
N VAL A 214 10.34 5.07 7.86
CA VAL A 214 10.66 3.65 8.02
C VAL A 214 11.27 3.42 9.41
N ALA A 215 10.80 2.39 10.13
CA ALA A 215 11.29 1.97 11.44
C ALA A 215 12.69 1.32 11.38
N THR A 216 13.69 2.13 10.99
CA THR A 216 15.10 1.77 10.89
C THR A 216 15.82 2.10 12.19
N THR A 217 16.67 1.19 12.68
CA THR A 217 17.47 1.39 13.89
C THR A 217 18.96 1.24 13.60
N GLU A 218 19.83 1.69 14.51
CA GLU A 218 21.28 1.58 14.33
C GLU A 218 21.79 0.13 14.27
N GLN A 219 21.01 -0.83 14.78
CA GLN A 219 21.32 -2.26 14.71
C GLN A 219 21.01 -2.86 13.34
N ASP A 220 20.30 -2.15 12.47
CA ASP A 220 20.03 -2.60 11.11
C ASP A 220 21.30 -2.64 10.25
N THR A 221 21.30 -3.61 9.35
CA THR A 221 22.23 -3.65 8.23
C THR A 221 21.65 -2.86 7.06
N VAL A 222 22.50 -2.50 6.10
CA VAL A 222 22.03 -1.89 4.85
C VAL A 222 20.97 -2.76 4.16
N GLU A 223 21.13 -4.09 4.16
CA GLU A 223 20.13 -4.99 3.59
C GLU A 223 18.82 -5.03 4.38
N SER A 224 18.86 -5.09 5.71
CA SER A 224 17.62 -5.12 6.49
C SER A 224 16.86 -3.80 6.35
N THR A 225 17.53 -2.66 6.27
CA THR A 225 16.90 -1.36 5.95
C THR A 225 16.31 -1.33 4.55
N PHE A 226 17.00 -1.90 3.56
CA PHE A 226 16.48 -2.04 2.20
C PHE A 226 15.17 -2.84 2.18
N ILE A 227 15.15 -4.02 2.81
CA ILE A 227 13.96 -4.87 2.94
C ILE A 227 12.84 -4.14 3.68
N LYS A 228 13.13 -3.56 4.85
CA LYS A 228 12.15 -2.80 5.65
C LYS A 228 11.50 -1.67 4.86
N THR A 229 12.28 -0.93 4.06
CA THR A 229 11.75 0.16 3.25
C THR A 229 10.80 -0.36 2.16
N LEU A 230 11.15 -1.46 1.50
CA LEU A 230 10.30 -2.07 0.47
C LEU A 230 9.02 -2.65 1.07
N GLU A 231 9.12 -3.35 2.20
CA GLU A 231 7.98 -3.88 2.94
C GLU A 231 7.04 -2.75 3.41
N HIS A 232 7.60 -1.67 3.97
CA HIS A 232 6.83 -0.49 4.40
C HIS A 232 6.06 0.17 3.25
N ALA A 233 6.71 0.39 2.11
CA ALA A 233 6.06 0.98 0.95
C ALA A 233 4.92 0.11 0.40
N LEU A 234 5.12 -1.21 0.36
CA LEU A 234 4.13 -2.16 -0.13
C LEU A 234 2.96 -2.33 0.86
N GLU A 235 3.22 -2.33 2.16
CA GLU A 235 2.17 -2.32 3.18
C GLU A 235 1.29 -1.07 3.06
N HIS A 236 1.92 0.11 2.92
CA HIS A 236 1.22 1.37 2.69
C HIS A 236 0.37 1.34 1.42
N TRP A 237 0.88 0.74 0.35
CA TRP A 237 0.13 0.55 -0.89
C TRP A 237 -1.09 -0.33 -0.65
N LEU A 238 -0.92 -1.55 -0.14
CA LEU A 238 -2.02 -2.51 0.05
C LEU A 238 -3.09 -1.99 1.03
N TYR A 239 -2.68 -1.20 2.03
CA TYR A 239 -3.61 -0.50 2.93
C TYR A 239 -4.49 0.49 2.17
N HIS A 240 -3.90 1.33 1.31
CA HIS A 240 -4.65 2.33 0.55
C HIS A 240 -5.43 1.73 -0.63
N GLU A 241 -4.96 0.63 -1.22
CA GLU A 241 -5.76 -0.16 -2.18
C GLU A 241 -7.06 -0.64 -1.53
N GLN A 242 -7.01 -1.13 -0.29
CA GLN A 242 -8.21 -1.54 0.43
C GLN A 242 -9.16 -0.36 0.66
N ILE A 243 -8.67 0.82 1.06
CA ILE A 243 -9.50 2.02 1.23
C ILE A 243 -10.15 2.41 -0.10
N TYR A 244 -9.38 2.42 -1.19
CA TYR A 244 -9.90 2.81 -2.50
C TYR A 244 -10.96 1.82 -2.99
N THR A 245 -10.74 0.53 -2.83
CA THR A 245 -11.72 -0.49 -3.25
C THR A 245 -13.02 -0.45 -2.43
N GLU A 246 -12.97 -0.03 -1.16
CA GLU A 246 -14.15 0.10 -0.30
C GLU A 246 -14.91 1.42 -0.51
N ARG A 247 -14.20 2.53 -0.78
CA ARG A 247 -14.80 3.89 -0.72
C ARG A 247 -14.53 4.79 -1.91
N GLN A 248 -13.66 4.36 -2.84
CA GLN A 248 -13.19 5.16 -3.99
C GLN A 248 -12.62 6.53 -3.58
N ASP A 249 -11.98 6.60 -2.42
CA ASP A 249 -11.37 7.84 -1.91
C ASP A 249 -10.10 8.19 -2.72
N GLN A 250 -10.15 9.26 -3.51
CA GLN A 250 -9.02 9.71 -4.35
C GLN A 250 -7.73 9.95 -3.56
N GLN A 251 -7.82 10.34 -2.28
CA GLN A 251 -6.62 10.54 -1.45
C GLN A 251 -5.90 9.21 -1.19
N ALA A 252 -6.59 8.07 -1.24
CA ALA A 252 -5.94 6.77 -1.19
C ALA A 252 -5.08 6.52 -2.45
N LEU A 253 -5.52 6.94 -3.64
CA LEU A 253 -4.71 6.85 -4.86
C LEU A 253 -3.45 7.72 -4.78
N VAL A 254 -3.56 8.91 -4.18
CA VAL A 254 -2.39 9.76 -3.91
C VAL A 254 -1.38 9.02 -3.03
N GLN A 255 -1.85 8.36 -1.97
CA GLN A 255 -0.97 7.56 -1.10
C GLN A 255 -0.37 6.33 -1.79
N ILE A 256 -1.10 5.67 -2.70
CA ILE A 256 -0.52 4.62 -3.56
C ILE A 256 0.61 5.21 -4.42
N SER A 257 0.41 6.39 -5.03
CA SER A 257 1.45 7.06 -5.82
C SER A 257 2.70 7.40 -4.98
N GLN A 258 2.52 7.76 -3.71
CA GLN A 258 3.64 7.94 -2.77
C GLN A 258 4.40 6.63 -2.51
N SER A 259 3.70 5.49 -2.35
CA SER A 259 4.34 4.18 -2.25
C SER A 259 5.17 3.82 -3.48
N LEU A 260 4.66 4.06 -4.69
CA LEU A 260 5.39 3.81 -5.94
C LEU A 260 6.66 4.66 -6.02
N SER A 261 6.53 5.93 -5.63
CA SER A 261 7.65 6.87 -5.54
C SER A 261 8.70 6.39 -4.54
N LEU A 262 8.28 5.91 -3.36
CA LEU A 262 9.19 5.34 -2.35
C LEU A 262 9.92 4.13 -2.93
N LEU A 263 9.22 3.15 -3.51
CA LEU A 263 9.83 1.94 -4.09
C LEU A 263 10.90 2.28 -5.13
N ARG A 264 10.59 3.17 -6.07
CA ARG A 264 11.55 3.60 -7.10
C ARG A 264 12.72 4.35 -6.51
N GLN A 265 12.48 5.21 -5.52
CA GLN A 265 13.54 5.91 -4.83
C GLN A 265 14.42 4.95 -4.03
N THR A 266 13.86 3.94 -3.36
CA THR A 266 14.62 2.87 -2.69
C THR A 266 15.53 2.17 -3.69
N PHE A 267 15.03 1.80 -4.86
CA PHE A 267 15.88 1.19 -5.88
C PHE A 267 16.98 2.12 -6.40
N ALA A 268 16.79 3.44 -6.39
CA ALA A 268 17.82 4.41 -6.75
C ALA A 268 18.87 4.56 -5.63
N THR A 269 18.40 4.78 -4.39
CA THR A 269 19.21 4.94 -3.18
C THR A 269 20.19 3.79 -2.97
N PHE A 270 19.73 2.55 -3.13
CA PHE A 270 20.57 1.36 -2.96
C PHE A 270 21.28 0.92 -4.25
N GLY A 271 21.10 1.66 -5.36
CA GLY A 271 21.60 1.33 -6.69
C GLY A 271 23.13 1.32 -6.83
N GLY A 272 23.85 1.95 -5.89
CA GLY A 272 25.32 1.87 -5.81
C GLY A 272 25.85 0.54 -5.29
N ILE A 273 24.97 -0.30 -4.73
CA ILE A 273 25.30 -1.66 -4.23
C ILE A 273 24.52 -2.70 -5.04
N ILE A 274 23.22 -2.49 -5.24
CA ILE A 274 22.34 -3.40 -5.98
C ILE A 274 22.27 -2.95 -7.44
N PRO A 275 22.76 -3.74 -8.40
CA PRO A 275 22.78 -3.32 -9.80
C PRO A 275 21.37 -3.05 -10.35
N ARG A 276 21.22 -2.02 -11.19
CA ARG A 276 19.92 -1.65 -11.81
C ARG A 276 19.24 -2.82 -12.53
N ARG A 277 20.02 -3.73 -13.14
CA ARG A 277 19.51 -4.93 -13.82
C ARG A 277 18.74 -5.90 -12.89
N ALA A 278 19.02 -5.88 -11.59
CA ALA A 278 18.32 -6.72 -10.62
C ALA A 278 16.84 -6.34 -10.42
N SER A 279 16.48 -5.10 -10.75
CA SER A 279 15.13 -4.53 -10.59
C SER A 279 14.56 -3.98 -11.91
N ALA A 280 15.12 -4.34 -13.06
CA ALA A 280 14.77 -3.71 -14.33
C ALA A 280 13.29 -3.88 -14.71
N LEU A 281 12.76 -5.11 -14.61
CA LEU A 281 11.36 -5.41 -14.91
C LEU A 281 10.41 -4.72 -13.91
N LEU A 282 10.71 -4.79 -12.61
CA LEU A 282 9.92 -4.11 -11.58
C LEU A 282 9.88 -2.60 -11.79
N ARG A 283 10.99 -1.97 -12.16
CA ARG A 283 11.01 -0.53 -12.46
C ARG A 283 10.13 -0.17 -13.65
N GLN A 284 10.09 -1.03 -14.68
CA GLN A 284 9.22 -0.82 -15.84
C GLN A 284 7.75 -0.90 -15.45
N GLU A 285 7.36 -1.89 -14.64
CA GLU A 285 5.98 -2.05 -14.21
C GLU A 285 5.54 -0.97 -13.21
N LEU A 286 6.43 -0.56 -12.28
CA LEU A 286 6.16 0.60 -11.41
C LEU A 286 5.98 1.88 -12.23
N GLN A 287 6.81 2.10 -13.26
CA GLN A 287 6.69 3.26 -14.14
C GLN A 287 5.38 3.24 -14.94
N TRP A 288 4.93 2.05 -15.37
CA TRP A 288 3.63 1.91 -16.01
C TRP A 288 2.51 2.36 -15.06
N LEU A 289 2.48 1.85 -13.84
CA LEU A 289 1.43 2.21 -12.88
C LEU A 289 1.47 3.69 -12.47
N GLU A 290 2.66 4.27 -12.31
CA GLU A 290 2.80 5.73 -12.13
C GLU A 290 2.17 6.52 -13.28
N GLY A 291 2.28 6.01 -14.52
CA GLY A 291 1.64 6.61 -15.69
C GLY A 291 0.12 6.51 -15.66
N GLU A 292 -0.43 5.36 -15.23
CA GLU A 292 -1.89 5.20 -15.05
C GLU A 292 -2.47 6.13 -13.96
N LEU A 293 -1.62 6.62 -13.05
CA LEU A 293 -1.99 7.53 -11.96
C LEU A 293 -1.55 8.98 -12.21
N SER A 294 -0.98 9.31 -13.38
CA SER A 294 -0.43 10.65 -13.63
C SER A 294 -1.49 11.76 -13.67
N TRP A 295 -2.75 11.38 -13.88
CA TRP A 295 -3.90 12.28 -13.88
C TRP A 295 -4.23 12.85 -12.48
N LEU A 296 -3.76 12.21 -11.40
CA LEU A 296 -4.06 12.63 -10.02
C LEU A 296 -3.58 14.05 -9.70
N GLU A 297 -2.44 14.47 -10.25
CA GLU A 297 -1.93 15.82 -10.04
C GLU A 297 -2.88 16.86 -10.64
N GLU A 298 -3.41 16.57 -11.83
CA GLU A 298 -4.37 17.44 -12.49
C GLU A 298 -5.72 17.45 -11.76
N ALA A 299 -6.23 16.27 -11.34
CA ALA A 299 -7.46 16.17 -10.57
C ALA A 299 -7.39 17.00 -9.28
N ASN A 300 -6.34 16.81 -8.47
CA ASN A 300 -6.14 17.56 -7.24
C ASN A 300 -6.04 19.08 -7.50
N SER A 301 -5.38 19.47 -8.58
CA SER A 301 -5.27 20.88 -8.98
C SER A 301 -6.65 21.48 -9.32
N ILE A 302 -7.47 20.75 -10.09
CA ILE A 302 -8.81 21.19 -10.44
C ILE A 302 -9.71 21.26 -9.19
N ASP A 303 -9.64 20.25 -8.31
CA ASP A 303 -10.40 20.22 -7.05
C ASP A 303 -10.08 21.46 -6.19
N GLU A 304 -8.81 21.80 -6.01
CA GLU A 304 -8.39 22.98 -5.25
C GLU A 304 -8.86 24.31 -5.89
N LEU A 305 -8.72 24.42 -7.22
CA LEU A 305 -9.13 25.61 -7.97
C LEU A 305 -10.64 25.85 -7.94
N THR A 306 -11.43 24.76 -7.94
CA THR A 306 -12.89 24.79 -7.97
C THR A 306 -13.51 24.80 -6.56
N GLU A 307 -12.72 24.53 -5.52
CA GLU A 307 -13.21 24.59 -4.14
C GLU A 307 -13.71 26.00 -3.78
N ASP A 308 -15.00 26.11 -3.45
CA ASP A 308 -15.66 27.39 -3.18
C ASP A 308 -15.01 28.20 -2.04
N LYS A 309 -14.31 27.51 -1.13
CA LYS A 309 -13.59 28.10 0.01
C LYS A 309 -12.23 28.66 -0.34
N SER A 310 -11.63 28.32 -1.49
CA SER A 310 -10.27 28.76 -1.83
C SER A 310 -10.23 30.25 -2.21
N TYR A 311 -11.37 30.85 -2.57
CA TYR A 311 -11.50 32.22 -3.11
C TYR A 311 -10.63 32.49 -4.36
N VAL A 312 -9.92 31.49 -4.88
CA VAL A 312 -8.85 31.61 -5.88
C VAL A 312 -9.38 32.29 -7.15
N LEU A 313 -10.52 31.80 -7.66
CA LEU A 313 -11.13 32.31 -8.89
C LEU A 313 -12.08 33.50 -8.69
N ARG A 314 -12.40 33.90 -7.45
CA ARG A 314 -13.49 34.87 -7.18
C ARG A 314 -13.25 36.27 -7.75
N LYS A 315 -11.99 36.63 -8.02
CA LYS A 315 -11.60 37.95 -8.55
C LYS A 315 -11.58 38.01 -10.08
N LEU A 316 -11.90 36.92 -10.77
CA LEU A 316 -11.91 36.83 -12.23
C LEU A 316 -13.33 37.03 -12.76
N ASN A 317 -13.48 37.88 -13.78
CA ASN A 317 -14.73 38.13 -14.49
C ASN A 317 -15.24 36.82 -15.13
N ALA A 318 -14.31 36.09 -15.75
CA ALA A 318 -14.55 34.80 -16.39
C ALA A 318 -14.71 33.61 -15.41
N ARG A 319 -14.88 33.84 -14.10
CA ARG A 319 -14.96 32.77 -13.07
C ARG A 319 -15.90 31.63 -13.48
N LYS A 320 -17.13 31.94 -13.89
CA LYS A 320 -18.14 30.92 -14.22
C LYS A 320 -17.70 30.06 -15.42
N ALA A 321 -17.15 30.71 -16.45
CA ALA A 321 -16.68 30.01 -17.64
C ALA A 321 -15.45 29.15 -17.34
N LEU A 322 -14.50 29.66 -16.53
CA LEU A 322 -13.36 28.87 -16.05
C LEU A 322 -13.81 27.67 -15.22
N GLN A 323 -14.73 27.87 -14.28
CA GLN A 323 -15.28 26.80 -13.45
C GLN A 323 -15.93 25.72 -14.31
N THR A 324 -16.81 26.08 -15.24
CA THR A 324 -17.45 25.11 -16.15
C THR A 324 -16.43 24.35 -17.01
N GLN A 325 -15.38 25.01 -17.51
CA GLN A 325 -14.35 24.34 -18.30
C GLN A 325 -13.45 23.42 -17.46
N LEU A 326 -13.14 23.81 -16.22
CA LEU A 326 -12.37 22.98 -15.28
C LEU A 326 -13.18 21.74 -14.86
N GLU A 327 -14.47 21.91 -14.54
CA GLU A 327 -15.39 20.80 -14.23
C GLU A 327 -15.50 19.83 -15.43
N ALA A 328 -15.70 20.36 -16.65
CA ALA A 328 -15.76 19.54 -17.87
C ALA A 328 -14.43 18.80 -18.17
N ARG A 329 -13.30 19.35 -17.72
CA ARG A 329 -11.99 18.70 -17.84
C ARG A 329 -11.81 17.61 -16.79
N TYR A 330 -12.26 17.84 -15.56
CA TYR A 330 -12.29 16.83 -14.50
C TYR A 330 -13.12 15.62 -14.90
N GLU A 331 -14.29 15.84 -15.52
CA GLU A 331 -15.16 14.77 -16.04
C GLU A 331 -14.51 13.93 -17.15
N GLN A 332 -13.41 14.37 -17.76
CA GLN A 332 -12.64 13.60 -18.75
C GLN A 332 -11.51 12.77 -18.12
N LEU A 333 -11.21 12.99 -16.84
CA LEU A 333 -10.21 12.21 -16.10
C LEU A 333 -10.78 10.82 -15.78
N PRO A 334 -9.92 9.82 -15.55
CA PRO A 334 -10.37 8.49 -15.16
C PRO A 334 -11.24 8.51 -13.91
N ASP A 335 -12.35 7.77 -13.95
CA ASP A 335 -13.29 7.68 -12.83
C ASP A 335 -13.01 6.50 -11.89
N GLY A 336 -13.88 6.33 -10.89
CA GLY A 336 -13.79 5.23 -9.93
C GLY A 336 -13.88 3.84 -10.56
N GLU A 337 -14.69 3.67 -11.60
CA GLU A 337 -14.84 2.38 -12.27
C GLU A 337 -13.60 2.03 -13.10
N ASP A 338 -12.99 3.01 -13.76
CA ASP A 338 -11.73 2.84 -14.48
C ASP A 338 -10.61 2.37 -13.55
N MET A 339 -10.50 2.97 -12.35
CA MET A 339 -9.50 2.58 -11.36
C MET A 339 -9.77 1.23 -10.72
N LEU A 340 -11.03 0.89 -10.45
CA LEU A 340 -11.39 -0.47 -10.02
C LEU A 340 -11.06 -1.49 -11.12
N ARG A 341 -11.28 -1.18 -12.39
CA ARG A 341 -10.91 -2.04 -13.52
C ARG A 341 -9.39 -2.21 -13.62
N LEU A 342 -8.63 -1.13 -13.42
CA LEU A 342 -7.17 -1.16 -13.37
C LEU A 342 -6.67 -2.08 -12.24
N MET A 343 -7.18 -1.91 -11.01
CA MET A 343 -6.78 -2.70 -9.84
C MET A 343 -7.13 -4.19 -9.96
N ASN A 344 -8.22 -4.52 -10.68
CA ASN A 344 -8.60 -5.90 -10.98
C ASN A 344 -7.94 -6.46 -12.26
N SER A 345 -7.04 -5.72 -12.90
CA SER A 345 -6.36 -6.18 -14.12
C SER A 345 -5.27 -7.21 -13.81
N ALA A 346 -5.03 -8.12 -14.75
CA ALA A 346 -3.96 -9.12 -14.67
C ALA A 346 -2.57 -8.48 -14.49
N ARG A 347 -2.36 -7.31 -15.09
CA ARG A 347 -1.09 -6.58 -15.03
C ARG A 347 -0.85 -5.98 -13.65
N TYR A 348 -1.87 -5.35 -13.06
CA TYR A 348 -1.80 -4.79 -11.71
C TYR A 348 -1.52 -5.87 -10.66
N CYS A 349 -2.33 -6.93 -10.64
CA CYS A 349 -2.12 -8.07 -9.75
C CYS A 349 -0.73 -8.70 -9.96
N GLY A 350 -0.31 -8.80 -11.23
CA GLY A 350 1.01 -9.29 -11.59
C GLY A 350 2.17 -8.49 -11.03
N LEU A 351 2.10 -7.16 -11.09
CA LEU A 351 3.10 -6.27 -10.51
C LEU A 351 3.24 -6.50 -9.00
N LEU A 352 2.11 -6.54 -8.27
CA LEU A 352 2.13 -6.78 -6.83
C LEU A 352 2.74 -8.15 -6.50
N LEU A 353 2.36 -9.21 -7.23
CA LEU A 353 2.91 -10.55 -7.05
C LEU A 353 4.40 -10.63 -7.36
N ASP A 354 4.84 -10.03 -8.47
CA ASP A 354 6.24 -10.05 -8.90
C ASP A 354 7.12 -9.24 -7.94
N LEU A 355 6.63 -8.10 -7.44
CA LEU A 355 7.30 -7.31 -6.41
C LEU A 355 7.40 -8.09 -5.09
N SER A 356 6.29 -8.69 -4.65
CA SER A 356 6.22 -9.46 -3.41
C SER A 356 7.16 -10.66 -3.43
N ARG A 357 7.13 -11.42 -4.53
CA ARG A 357 8.05 -12.52 -4.79
C ARG A 357 9.50 -12.06 -4.73
N TRP A 358 9.83 -10.95 -5.40
CA TRP A 358 11.19 -10.43 -5.47
C TRP A 358 11.73 -9.96 -4.11
N ILE A 359 10.87 -9.37 -3.26
CA ILE A 359 11.23 -9.00 -1.88
C ILE A 359 11.51 -10.26 -1.05
N LEU A 360 10.56 -11.19 -1.02
CA LEU A 360 10.61 -12.39 -0.19
C LEU A 360 11.75 -13.34 -0.58
N SER A 361 11.99 -13.51 -1.88
CA SER A 361 13.05 -14.37 -2.41
C SER A 361 14.43 -13.68 -2.39
N ARG A 362 14.51 -12.42 -1.92
CA ARG A 362 15.69 -11.55 -2.03
C ARG A 362 16.26 -11.53 -3.45
N GLY A 363 15.41 -11.24 -4.45
CA GLY A 363 15.71 -11.36 -5.88
C GLY A 363 16.91 -10.55 -6.38
N TRP A 364 17.45 -9.63 -5.59
CA TRP A 364 18.72 -8.94 -5.86
C TRP A 364 19.96 -9.78 -5.57
N GLN A 365 19.90 -10.73 -4.64
CA GLN A 365 21.07 -11.49 -4.15
C GLN A 365 21.87 -12.18 -5.26
N PRO A 366 21.27 -12.81 -6.29
CA PRO A 366 22.03 -13.43 -7.38
C PRO A 366 22.86 -12.44 -8.22
N PHE A 367 22.57 -11.14 -8.15
CA PHE A 367 23.24 -10.11 -8.95
C PHE A 367 24.46 -9.49 -8.25
N LEU A 368 24.72 -9.86 -7.00
CA LEU A 368 25.75 -9.26 -6.16
C LEU A 368 27.08 -10.00 -6.25
N ASP A 369 28.16 -9.23 -6.40
CA ASP A 369 29.52 -9.69 -6.11
C ASP A 369 29.79 -9.68 -4.59
N ASP A 370 30.91 -10.26 -4.17
CA ASP A 370 31.26 -10.38 -2.75
C ASP A 370 31.40 -9.02 -2.06
N LYS A 371 31.87 -8.00 -2.79
CA LYS A 371 32.01 -6.64 -2.27
C LYS A 371 30.63 -6.01 -1.99
N ALA A 372 29.67 -6.18 -2.89
CA ALA A 372 28.31 -5.71 -2.71
C ALA A 372 27.61 -6.44 -1.56
N ARG A 373 27.81 -7.75 -1.43
CA ARG A 373 27.30 -8.53 -0.28
C ARG A 373 27.86 -8.02 1.04
N ALA A 374 29.18 -7.79 1.11
CA ALA A 374 29.82 -7.26 2.32
C ALA A 374 29.29 -5.86 2.68
N LYS A 375 29.03 -5.00 1.70
CA LYS A 375 28.42 -3.68 1.93
C LYS A 375 26.98 -3.79 2.45
N LEU A 376 26.19 -4.72 1.90
CA LEU A 376 24.82 -4.98 2.35
C LEU A 376 24.74 -5.46 3.80
N LEU A 377 25.73 -6.22 4.25
CA LEU A 377 25.86 -6.68 5.64
C LEU A 377 26.44 -5.61 6.59
N GLY A 378 26.90 -4.48 6.06
CA GLY A 378 27.46 -3.38 6.85
C GLY A 378 26.39 -2.63 7.65
N ALA A 379 26.83 -1.87 8.65
CA ALA A 379 25.96 -1.02 9.48
C ALA A 379 25.25 0.05 8.63
N VAL A 380 23.96 0.30 8.91
CA VAL A 380 23.16 1.25 8.14
C VAL A 380 23.62 2.71 8.34
N LYS A 381 24.06 3.10 9.54
CA LYS A 381 24.30 4.52 9.87
C LYS A 381 25.35 5.19 8.96
N PRO A 382 26.56 4.63 8.75
CA PRO A 382 27.52 5.22 7.82
C PRO A 382 27.04 5.21 6.36
N PHE A 383 26.23 4.22 5.98
CA PHE A 383 25.62 4.18 4.65
C PHE A 383 24.62 5.33 4.46
N ALA A 384 23.75 5.55 5.46
CA ALA A 384 22.78 6.65 5.47
C ALA A 384 23.47 8.02 5.37
N ASP A 385 24.51 8.28 6.17
CA ASP A 385 25.25 9.55 6.16
C ASP A 385 25.81 9.88 4.76
N ASN A 386 26.40 8.88 4.11
CA ASN A 386 26.94 9.02 2.75
C ASN A 386 25.86 9.25 1.70
N VAL A 387 24.76 8.49 1.78
CA VAL A 387 23.64 8.61 0.83
C VAL A 387 22.96 9.97 0.97
N LEU A 388 22.68 10.41 2.19
CA LEU A 388 22.04 11.70 2.46
C LEU A 388 22.93 12.85 1.98
N SER A 389 24.23 12.80 2.28
CA SER A 389 25.20 13.80 1.81
C SER A 389 25.25 13.89 0.28
N ARG A 390 25.28 12.75 -0.40
CA ARG A 390 25.29 12.72 -1.87
C ARG A 390 23.98 13.24 -2.45
N SER A 391 22.84 12.73 -1.97
CA SER A 391 21.51 13.15 -2.41
C SER A 391 21.31 14.65 -2.23
N TRP A 392 21.83 15.19 -1.12
CA TRP A 392 21.81 16.61 -0.82
C TRP A 392 22.69 17.44 -1.75
N SER A 393 23.93 17.00 -2.02
CA SER A 393 24.80 17.68 -3.00
C SER A 393 24.15 17.74 -4.39
N GLU A 394 23.54 16.63 -4.84
CA GLU A 394 22.83 16.58 -6.13
C GLU A 394 21.62 17.54 -6.16
N LEU A 395 20.98 17.79 -5.02
CA LEU A 395 19.87 18.74 -4.90
C LEU A 395 20.38 20.20 -4.99
N LEU A 396 21.48 20.52 -4.31
CA LEU A 396 22.05 21.87 -4.31
C LEU A 396 22.53 22.30 -5.71
N GLU A 397 23.01 21.35 -6.53
CA GLU A 397 23.40 21.63 -7.92
C GLU A 397 22.23 22.14 -8.78
N VAL A 398 21.01 21.68 -8.50
CA VAL A 398 19.82 22.07 -9.27
C VAL A 398 19.03 23.22 -8.65
N PHE A 399 19.30 23.57 -7.40
CA PHE A 399 18.73 24.72 -6.68
C PHE A 399 19.80 25.74 -6.23
N PRO A 400 20.68 26.25 -7.11
CA PRO A 400 21.82 27.10 -6.70
C PRO A 400 21.39 28.46 -6.15
N ALA A 401 21.90 28.86 -4.98
CA ALA A 401 21.46 30.06 -4.25
C ALA A 401 21.55 31.37 -5.06
N GLU A 402 22.54 31.48 -5.93
CA GLU A 402 22.86 32.70 -6.68
C GLU A 402 22.01 32.88 -7.94
N ARG A 403 21.39 31.81 -8.44
CA ARG A 403 20.57 31.85 -9.66
C ARG A 403 19.12 32.17 -9.32
N GLN A 404 18.53 33.13 -10.02
CA GLN A 404 17.08 33.32 -10.03
C GLN A 404 16.43 32.23 -10.88
N LEU A 405 15.49 31.49 -10.30
CA LEU A 405 14.80 30.40 -10.97
C LEU A 405 13.45 30.87 -11.49
N THR A 406 13.11 30.47 -12.71
CA THR A 406 11.80 30.70 -13.30
C THR A 406 10.79 29.64 -12.83
N ARG A 407 9.51 29.84 -13.18
CA ARG A 407 8.46 28.83 -12.97
C ARG A 407 8.86 27.47 -13.54
N SER A 408 9.30 27.45 -14.79
CA SER A 408 9.69 26.22 -15.48
C SER A 408 10.89 25.57 -14.80
N ASP A 409 11.89 26.36 -14.40
CA ASP A 409 13.04 25.83 -13.66
C ASP A 409 12.59 25.09 -12.38
N TYR A 410 11.66 25.65 -11.60
CA TYR A 410 11.14 25.02 -10.39
C TYR A 410 10.34 23.74 -10.67
N ILE A 411 9.39 23.80 -11.61
CA ILE A 411 8.55 22.65 -12.00
C ILE A 411 9.41 21.50 -12.51
N ASP A 412 10.40 21.79 -13.37
CA ASP A 412 11.31 20.77 -13.92
C ASP A 412 12.12 20.04 -12.84
N GLN A 413 12.37 20.68 -11.69
CA GLN A 413 13.11 20.08 -10.56
C GLN A 413 12.21 19.47 -9.48
N LYS A 414 10.87 19.55 -9.59
CA LYS A 414 9.92 18.97 -8.62
C LYS A 414 10.26 17.52 -8.26
N SER A 415 10.42 16.68 -9.29
CA SER A 415 10.72 15.25 -9.12
C SER A 415 12.07 14.99 -8.43
N ARG A 416 13.05 15.91 -8.55
CA ARG A 416 14.35 15.77 -7.86
C ARG A 416 14.22 16.12 -6.39
N LEU A 417 13.48 17.18 -6.07
CA LEU A 417 13.20 17.57 -4.70
C LEU A 417 12.41 16.48 -3.96
N GLN A 418 11.33 15.97 -4.57
CA GLN A 418 10.55 14.87 -4.02
C GLN A 418 11.44 13.64 -3.75
N ARG A 419 12.25 13.21 -4.72
CA ARG A 419 13.18 12.08 -4.54
C ARG A 419 14.18 12.29 -3.41
N ASN A 420 14.71 13.52 -3.25
CA ASN A 420 15.61 13.84 -2.14
C ASN A 420 14.90 13.73 -0.77
N LEU A 421 13.69 14.27 -0.66
CA LEU A 421 12.88 14.20 0.55
C LEU A 421 12.51 12.76 0.90
N MET A 422 12.07 11.99 -0.09
CA MET A 422 11.74 10.56 0.03
C MET A 422 12.95 9.72 0.45
N CYS A 423 14.15 10.06 0.00
CA CYS A 423 15.38 9.39 0.45
C CYS A 423 15.58 9.49 1.98
N GLY A 424 15.06 10.55 2.60
CA GLY A 424 15.09 10.73 4.05
C GLY A 424 14.24 9.71 4.81
N LEU A 425 13.12 9.24 4.24
CA LEU A 425 12.16 8.37 4.94
C LEU A 425 12.78 7.04 5.39
N SER A 426 13.70 6.46 4.59
CA SER A 426 14.37 5.20 4.92
C SER A 426 15.30 5.28 6.14
N PHE A 427 15.82 6.48 6.43
CA PHE A 427 16.89 6.68 7.42
C PHE A 427 16.52 7.67 8.51
N ALA A 428 15.33 8.27 8.44
CA ALA A 428 14.86 9.33 9.31
C ALA A 428 15.02 8.98 10.80
N GLU A 429 14.65 7.77 11.20
CA GLU A 429 14.69 7.32 12.59
C GLU A 429 16.11 7.08 13.15
N LEU A 430 17.16 7.23 12.31
CA LEU A 430 18.57 7.21 12.76
C LEU A 430 19.07 8.56 13.29
N TYR A 431 18.24 9.61 13.23
CA TYR A 431 18.64 10.98 13.58
C TYR A 431 17.61 11.66 14.46
N GLU A 432 18.09 12.64 15.23
CA GLU A 432 17.28 13.39 16.21
C GLU A 432 16.08 14.11 15.54
N PRO A 433 14.84 13.88 16.00
CA PRO A 433 13.63 14.39 15.34
C PRO A 433 13.56 15.92 15.17
N GLU A 434 13.98 16.71 16.15
CA GLU A 434 13.92 18.17 16.07
C GLU A 434 14.93 18.72 15.04
N LEU A 435 16.15 18.19 15.00
CA LEU A 435 17.14 18.55 13.97
C LEU A 435 16.64 18.20 12.57
N ARG A 436 16.01 17.02 12.40
CA ARG A 436 15.39 16.64 11.13
C ARG A 436 14.29 17.61 10.72
N LYS A 437 13.39 17.95 11.64
CA LYS A 437 12.25 18.82 11.38
C LYS A 437 12.73 20.22 10.98
N VAL A 438 13.66 20.81 11.72
CA VAL A 438 14.25 22.13 11.41
C VAL A 438 14.87 22.13 10.02
N PHE A 439 15.62 21.07 9.66
CA PHE A 439 16.26 20.99 8.37
C PHE A 439 15.29 20.73 7.21
N ARG A 440 14.32 19.82 7.38
CA ARG A 440 13.45 19.34 6.29
C ARG A 440 12.24 20.23 6.02
N MET A 441 11.68 20.89 7.04
CA MET A 441 10.44 21.66 6.92
C MET A 441 10.49 22.72 5.80
N PRO A 442 11.55 23.54 5.67
CA PRO A 442 11.64 24.51 4.58
C PRO A 442 11.69 23.88 3.17
N TRP A 443 12.19 22.65 3.05
CA TRP A 443 12.19 21.92 1.78
C TRP A 443 10.81 21.34 1.43
N PHE A 444 10.05 20.93 2.44
CA PHE A 444 8.64 20.59 2.25
C PHE A 444 7.84 21.83 1.86
N ASP A 445 8.09 22.99 2.49
CA ASP A 445 7.46 24.26 2.10
C ASP A 445 7.83 24.65 0.66
N LEU A 446 9.08 24.43 0.25
CA LEU A 446 9.51 24.66 -1.13
C LEU A 446 8.78 23.71 -2.10
N LEU A 447 8.65 22.44 -1.75
CA LEU A 447 7.92 21.46 -2.57
C LEU A 447 6.45 21.86 -2.70
N GLN A 448 5.79 22.24 -1.60
CA GLN A 448 4.42 22.74 -1.61
C GLN A 448 4.30 23.96 -2.54
N GLY A 449 5.24 24.91 -2.49
CA GLY A 449 5.23 26.04 -3.41
C GLY A 449 5.36 25.65 -4.90
N ILE A 450 6.12 24.59 -5.22
CA ILE A 450 6.18 24.04 -6.59
C ILE A 450 4.83 23.40 -6.97
N GLU A 451 4.19 22.72 -6.03
CA GLU A 451 2.86 22.11 -6.22
C GLU A 451 1.79 23.20 -6.44
N ASP A 452 1.80 24.28 -5.65
CA ASP A 452 0.92 25.44 -5.82
C ASP A 452 1.12 26.12 -7.19
N LEU A 453 2.37 26.19 -7.69
CA LEU A 453 2.66 26.68 -9.05
C LEU A 453 2.08 25.76 -10.12
N SER A 454 2.17 24.45 -9.91
CA SER A 454 1.67 23.41 -10.83
C SER A 454 0.15 23.35 -10.81
N ALA A 455 -0.48 23.65 -9.68
CA ALA A 455 -1.93 23.72 -9.51
C ALA A 455 -2.61 24.77 -10.41
N LEU A 456 -1.85 25.74 -10.92
CA LEU A 456 -2.33 26.76 -11.86
C LEU A 456 -2.30 26.31 -13.33
N GLU A 457 -1.66 25.18 -13.65
CA GLU A 457 -1.48 24.71 -15.03
C GLU A 457 -2.81 24.39 -15.75
N PRO A 458 -3.85 23.82 -15.09
CA PRO A 458 -5.16 23.64 -15.73
C PRO A 458 -5.74 24.96 -16.28
N ILE A 459 -5.59 26.08 -15.56
CA ILE A 459 -6.04 27.41 -16.04
C ILE A 459 -5.21 27.85 -17.26
N ARG A 460 -3.89 27.61 -17.24
CA ARG A 460 -3.01 27.99 -18.35
C ARG A 460 -3.38 27.26 -19.65
N GLN A 461 -3.75 25.99 -19.55
CA GLN A 461 -4.19 25.19 -20.69
C GLN A 461 -5.51 25.72 -21.29
N LEU A 462 -6.37 26.32 -20.48
CA LEU A 462 -7.65 26.89 -20.90
C LEU A 462 -7.55 28.30 -21.49
N LEU A 463 -6.39 28.97 -21.43
CA LEU A 463 -6.25 30.36 -21.91
C LEU A 463 -6.68 30.55 -23.37
N THR A 464 -6.48 29.55 -24.22
CA THR A 464 -6.89 29.58 -25.63
C THR A 464 -8.40 29.67 -25.85
N SER A 465 -9.19 29.39 -24.81
CA SER A 465 -10.66 29.47 -24.84
C SER A 465 -11.21 30.83 -24.43
N PHE A 466 -10.35 31.81 -24.13
CA PHE A 466 -10.73 33.16 -23.71
C PHE A 466 -10.14 34.20 -24.65
N GLU A 467 -10.84 35.32 -24.81
CA GLU A 467 -10.43 36.44 -25.66
C GLU A 467 -10.72 37.78 -24.97
N GLY A 468 -10.19 38.88 -25.52
CA GLY A 468 -10.52 40.24 -25.08
C GLY A 468 -10.11 40.55 -23.63
N GLU A 469 -10.98 41.25 -22.91
CA GLU A 469 -10.71 41.70 -21.54
C GLU A 469 -10.56 40.55 -20.54
N ASP A 470 -11.31 39.47 -20.74
CA ASP A 470 -11.26 38.30 -19.86
C ASP A 470 -9.91 37.59 -19.94
N LEU A 471 -9.39 37.35 -21.15
CA LEU A 471 -8.05 36.79 -21.35
C LEU A 471 -6.97 37.64 -20.66
N LEU A 472 -6.98 38.95 -20.91
CA LEU A 472 -6.00 39.88 -20.32
C LEU A 472 -6.08 39.90 -18.79
N GLN A 473 -7.27 39.75 -18.20
CA GLN A 473 -7.45 39.70 -16.76
C GLN A 473 -6.90 38.40 -16.16
N ILE A 474 -7.17 37.25 -16.80
CA ILE A 474 -6.67 35.94 -16.38
C ILE A 474 -5.13 35.92 -16.45
N GLU A 475 -4.53 36.39 -17.55
CA GLU A 475 -3.07 36.46 -17.71
C GLU A 475 -2.41 37.32 -16.64
N LYS A 476 -2.95 38.52 -16.38
CA LYS A 476 -2.47 39.40 -15.30
C LYS A 476 -2.63 38.78 -13.91
N TRP A 477 -3.68 37.99 -13.70
CA TRP A 477 -3.87 37.27 -12.45
C TRP A 477 -2.85 36.14 -12.30
N LEU A 478 -2.67 35.30 -13.33
CA LEU A 478 -1.67 34.23 -13.36
C LEU A 478 -0.24 34.77 -13.18
N GLN A 479 0.07 35.92 -13.77
CA GLN A 479 1.37 36.57 -13.61
C GLN A 479 1.61 36.98 -12.15
N ARG A 480 0.61 37.62 -11.51
CA ARG A 480 0.72 38.03 -10.10
C ARG A 480 0.87 36.84 -9.16
N GLN A 481 0.11 35.76 -9.37
CA GLN A 481 0.24 34.54 -8.58
C GLN A 481 1.65 33.95 -8.73
N ASN A 482 2.13 33.85 -9.98
CA ASN A 482 3.44 33.32 -10.30
C ASN A 482 4.57 34.14 -9.66
N GLU A 483 4.53 35.48 -9.75
CA GLU A 483 5.52 36.37 -9.12
C GLU A 483 5.51 36.22 -7.59
N SER A 484 4.33 36.14 -6.97
CA SER A 484 4.19 35.96 -5.52
C SER A 484 4.75 34.62 -5.05
N LEU A 485 4.38 33.53 -5.71
CA LEU A 485 4.84 32.18 -5.37
C LEU A 485 6.35 32.04 -5.57
N ILE A 486 6.88 32.45 -6.73
CA ILE A 486 8.32 32.41 -7.00
C ILE A 486 9.09 33.25 -5.98
N HIS A 487 8.59 34.44 -5.61
CA HIS A 487 9.24 35.25 -4.60
C HIS A 487 9.30 34.53 -3.24
N ALA A 488 8.20 33.93 -2.78
CA ALA A 488 8.18 33.16 -1.53
C ALA A 488 9.14 31.96 -1.59
N MET A 489 9.07 31.17 -2.67
CA MET A 489 9.92 30.01 -2.89
C MET A 489 11.40 30.37 -2.97
N ASP A 490 11.77 31.49 -3.61
CA ASP A 490 13.15 31.97 -3.66
C ASP A 490 13.70 32.32 -2.27
N GLN A 491 12.88 32.91 -1.39
CA GLN A 491 13.27 33.18 -0.01
C GLN A 491 13.44 31.88 0.77
N THR A 492 12.46 30.98 0.69
CA THR A 492 12.53 29.66 1.33
C THR A 492 13.76 28.89 0.88
N ARG A 493 14.02 28.83 -0.43
CA ARG A 493 15.19 28.16 -1.01
C ARG A 493 16.51 28.74 -0.50
N LYS A 494 16.69 30.06 -0.53
CA LYS A 494 17.92 30.72 -0.05
C LYS A 494 18.20 30.41 1.41
N MET A 495 17.17 30.53 2.26
CA MET A 495 17.26 30.17 3.68
C MET A 495 17.60 28.67 3.86
N SER A 496 16.98 27.80 3.07
CA SER A 496 17.12 26.35 3.21
C SER A 496 18.53 25.85 2.86
N ILE A 497 19.21 26.51 1.91
CA ILE A 497 20.58 26.15 1.49
C ILE A 497 21.61 26.46 2.60
N GLU A 498 21.33 27.45 3.45
CA GLU A 498 22.21 27.83 4.56
C GLU A 498 22.07 26.89 5.78
N LEU A 499 21.07 26.02 5.81
CA LEU A 499 20.85 25.09 6.91
C LEU A 499 21.93 24.01 6.96
N ALA A 500 22.48 23.79 8.16
CA ALA A 500 23.39 22.70 8.40
C ALA A 500 22.62 21.35 8.36
N PRO A 501 23.09 20.36 7.56
CA PRO A 501 22.53 19.03 7.58
C PRO A 501 22.53 18.41 8.98
N TYR A 502 21.50 17.62 9.30
CA TYR A 502 21.37 16.91 10.59
C TYR A 502 22.19 15.61 10.66
N TRP A 503 22.95 15.31 9.61
CA TRP A 503 23.89 14.19 9.55
C TRP A 503 25.33 14.73 9.55
N PRO A 504 26.30 13.94 10.05
CA PRO A 504 27.69 14.35 10.20
C PRO A 504 28.44 14.55 8.88
#